data_AF-A0A958C6C0-F1
#
_entry.id   AF-A0A958C6C0-F1
#
_cell.length_a   1.000
_cell.length_b   1.000
_cell.length_c   1.000
_cell.angle_alpha   90.00
_cell.angle_beta   90.00
_cell.angle_gamma   90.00
#
_symmetry.space_group_name_H-M   'P 1'
#
loop_
_entity.id
_entity.type
_entity.pdbx_description
1 polymer ?
#
loop_
_entity_poly.entity_id
_entity_poly.type
_entity_poly.pdbx_seq_one_letter_code
_entity_poly.pdbx_strand_id
1 'polypeptide(L)'
;GVPGTRMPAWSLSGGGPLNDREIDDVVAFVETLGGGRSLAAPTATPYPVTPVPTAIGAVGDPGRGEALYAENCAVCHGDQGQGRMGATLTTVFAAINPQAYARAAVQQGVPGTMMPAWSQEFGGPLTSADLDDISAYVIGLSGRSSGQPTASAPGADRRGLLAGGLVLLALLLAGPTLLIVADRRKRGAD
;
A
#
# COMPACT_ATOMS: atom_id res chain seq x y z
N GLY A 1 -10.44 -26.89 3.70
CA GLY A 1 -9.21 -26.54 2.97
C GLY A 1 -9.31 -25.11 2.50
N VAL A 2 -8.18 -24.45 2.30
CA VAL A 2 -8.16 -23.08 1.78
C VAL A 2 -7.71 -23.13 0.33
N PRO A 3 -8.58 -22.81 -0.65
CA PRO A 3 -8.22 -22.83 -2.08
C PRO A 3 -6.94 -22.03 -2.35
N GLY A 4 -6.04 -22.57 -3.16
CA GLY A 4 -4.77 -21.91 -3.52
C GLY A 4 -3.65 -22.01 -2.47
N THR A 5 -3.87 -22.74 -1.37
CA THR A 5 -2.83 -22.98 -0.34
C THR A 5 -2.44 -24.45 -0.26
N ARG A 6 -1.34 -24.73 0.46
CA ARG A 6 -0.96 -26.11 0.83
C ARG A 6 -1.89 -26.76 1.85
N MET A 7 -2.93 -26.08 2.33
CA MET A 7 -3.86 -26.59 3.33
C MET A 7 -5.04 -27.31 2.63
N PRO A 8 -5.04 -28.66 2.58
CA PRO A 8 -6.04 -29.42 1.84
C PRO A 8 -7.40 -29.37 2.53
N ALA A 9 -8.43 -29.89 1.86
CA ALA A 9 -9.67 -30.24 2.52
C ALA A 9 -9.44 -31.43 3.46
N TRP A 10 -9.98 -31.34 4.68
CA TRP A 10 -9.87 -32.40 5.68
C TRP A 10 -11.20 -33.12 5.92
N SER A 11 -12.33 -32.50 5.60
CA SER A 11 -13.65 -33.14 5.74
C SER A 11 -13.94 -34.14 4.62
N LEU A 12 -14.67 -35.21 4.95
CA LEU A 12 -15.19 -36.17 3.97
C LEU A 12 -15.99 -35.49 2.84
N SER A 13 -16.81 -34.51 3.20
CA SER A 13 -17.60 -33.71 2.24
C SER A 13 -16.74 -32.88 1.28
N GLY A 14 -15.51 -32.56 1.68
CA GLY A 14 -14.53 -31.83 0.87
C GLY A 14 -13.48 -32.72 0.22
N GLY A 15 -13.61 -34.05 0.30
CA GLY A 15 -12.63 -35.01 -0.23
C GLY A 15 -11.42 -35.27 0.67
N GLY A 16 -11.48 -34.86 1.93
CA GLY A 16 -10.50 -35.18 2.97
C GLY A 16 -10.87 -36.43 3.78
N PRO A 17 -9.99 -36.89 4.70
CA PRO A 17 -10.17 -38.15 5.40
C PRO A 17 -11.07 -38.11 6.64
N LEU A 18 -11.36 -36.92 7.18
CA LEU A 18 -12.01 -36.77 8.50
C LEU A 18 -13.54 -36.70 8.38
N ASN A 19 -14.22 -37.51 9.17
CA ASN A 19 -15.67 -37.39 9.36
C ASN A 19 -16.03 -36.24 10.32
N ASP A 20 -17.32 -35.90 10.40
CA ASP A 20 -17.78 -34.75 11.19
C ASP A 20 -17.39 -34.84 12.68
N ARG A 21 -17.42 -36.04 13.28
CA ARG A 21 -16.98 -36.20 14.68
C ARG A 21 -15.49 -35.97 14.86
N GLU A 22 -14.68 -36.47 13.94
CA GLU A 22 -13.21 -36.27 13.99
C GLU A 22 -12.84 -34.81 13.77
N ILE A 23 -13.62 -34.08 12.97
CA ILE A 23 -13.47 -32.63 12.82
C ILE A 23 -13.79 -31.93 14.14
N ASP A 24 -14.89 -32.28 14.80
CA ASP A 24 -15.27 -31.72 16.09
C ASP A 24 -14.19 -31.99 17.17
N ASP A 25 -13.61 -33.18 17.20
CA ASP A 25 -12.54 -33.55 18.12
C ASP A 25 -11.26 -32.71 17.89
N VAL A 26 -10.90 -32.45 16.63
CA VAL A 26 -9.76 -31.59 16.28
C VAL A 26 -10.04 -30.14 16.65
N VAL A 27 -11.26 -29.64 16.44
CA VAL A 27 -11.67 -28.30 16.87
C VAL A 27 -11.53 -28.16 18.38
N ALA A 28 -12.08 -29.11 19.13
CA ALA A 28 -11.96 -29.14 20.58
C ALA A 28 -10.49 -29.16 21.03
N PHE A 29 -9.64 -29.96 20.39
CA PHE A 29 -8.21 -29.99 20.69
C PHE A 29 -7.52 -28.64 20.41
N VAL A 30 -7.76 -28.01 19.26
CA VAL A 30 -7.18 -26.71 18.91
C VAL A 30 -7.60 -25.62 19.90
N GLU A 31 -8.84 -25.65 20.37
CA GLU A 31 -9.32 -24.75 21.43
C GLU A 31 -8.55 -24.94 22.74
N THR A 32 -8.11 -26.15 23.06
CA THR A 32 -7.25 -26.40 24.24
C THR A 32 -5.85 -25.80 24.09
N LEU A 33 -5.29 -25.76 22.88
CA LEU A 33 -3.98 -25.16 22.60
C LEU A 33 -4.00 -23.63 22.80
N GLY A 34 -5.16 -23.00 22.71
CA GLY A 34 -5.38 -21.57 22.94
C GLY A 34 -5.39 -21.14 24.42
N GLY A 35 -5.11 -22.03 25.36
CA GLY A 35 -4.99 -21.69 26.79
C GLY A 35 -6.32 -21.66 27.57
N GLY A 36 -7.27 -22.54 27.22
CA GLY A 36 -8.40 -22.87 28.11
C GLY A 36 -9.46 -21.78 28.29
N ARG A 37 -9.88 -21.12 27.22
CA ARG A 37 -11.09 -20.27 27.24
C ARG A 37 -12.32 -21.13 26.94
N SER A 38 -12.97 -21.59 27.99
CA SER A 38 -14.20 -22.40 27.93
C SER A 38 -15.38 -21.67 27.27
N LEU A 39 -15.90 -22.30 26.21
CA LEU A 39 -17.31 -22.58 25.84
C LEU A 39 -18.42 -21.66 26.38
N ALA A 40 -18.44 -20.41 25.90
CA ALA A 40 -19.69 -19.84 25.43
C ALA A 40 -19.44 -19.47 23.96
N ALA A 41 -20.18 -20.08 23.03
CA ALA A 41 -20.24 -19.54 21.68
C ALA A 41 -20.62 -18.07 21.83
N PRO A 42 -19.80 -17.08 21.41
CA PRO A 42 -20.30 -15.74 21.32
C PRO A 42 -21.48 -15.85 20.36
N THR A 43 -22.69 -15.62 20.87
CA THR A 43 -23.78 -15.13 20.03
C THR A 43 -23.13 -14.04 19.22
N ALA A 44 -23.05 -14.21 17.91
CA ALA A 44 -22.40 -13.27 17.02
C ALA A 44 -23.20 -11.95 17.04
N THR A 45 -23.02 -11.18 18.11
CA THR A 45 -22.96 -9.74 17.97
C THR A 45 -21.85 -9.51 16.96
N PRO A 46 -22.09 -8.73 15.88
CA PRO A 46 -21.00 -8.26 15.06
C PRO A 46 -20.05 -7.55 16.01
N TYR A 47 -18.94 -8.19 16.37
CA TYR A 47 -17.87 -7.48 17.03
C TYR A 47 -17.53 -6.35 16.06
N PRO A 48 -17.62 -5.08 16.46
CA PRO A 48 -17.02 -4.03 15.66
C PRO A 48 -15.56 -4.47 15.54
N VAL A 49 -15.14 -4.80 14.32
CA VAL A 49 -13.73 -4.95 14.00
C VAL A 49 -13.13 -3.57 14.23
N THR A 50 -12.80 -3.24 15.48
CA THR A 50 -11.94 -2.11 15.75
C THR A 50 -10.67 -2.42 14.97
N PRO A 51 -10.29 -1.58 14.00
CA PRO A 51 -9.07 -1.82 13.24
C PRO A 51 -7.96 -2.00 14.26
N VAL A 52 -7.27 -3.13 14.18
CA VAL A 52 -6.09 -3.40 15.00
C VAL A 52 -5.20 -2.16 14.83
N PRO A 53 -4.85 -1.45 15.91
CA PRO A 53 -3.99 -0.28 15.81
C PRO A 53 -2.77 -0.65 14.99
N THR A 54 -2.41 0.21 14.04
CA THR A 54 -1.25 0.03 13.18
C THR A 54 -0.03 -0.33 14.03
N ALA A 55 0.43 -1.58 13.87
CA ALA A 55 1.81 -2.02 14.06
C ALA A 55 2.61 -1.36 15.19
N ILE A 56 2.23 -1.57 16.45
CA ILE A 56 3.22 -1.54 17.53
C ILE A 56 3.92 -2.90 17.48
N GLY A 57 4.99 -3.01 16.67
CA GLY A 57 5.82 -4.22 16.58
C GLY A 57 5.95 -4.87 15.19
N ALA A 58 5.69 -4.17 14.09
CA ALA A 58 6.02 -4.71 12.77
C ALA A 58 7.54 -4.78 12.57
N VAL A 59 8.02 -5.88 12.00
CA VAL A 59 9.44 -6.07 11.64
C VAL A 59 9.73 -5.39 10.31
N GLY A 60 10.76 -4.54 10.23
CA GLY A 60 11.16 -3.83 9.01
C GLY A 60 10.84 -2.34 9.01
N ASP A 61 11.39 -1.63 8.02
CA ASP A 61 11.24 -0.20 7.78
C ASP A 61 10.11 0.06 6.75
N PRO A 62 8.95 0.59 7.17
CA PRO A 62 7.84 0.86 6.25
C PRO A 62 8.14 1.97 5.24
N GLY A 63 9.10 2.87 5.49
CA GLY A 63 9.50 3.91 4.53
C GLY A 63 10.30 3.33 3.37
N ARG A 64 11.19 2.36 3.64
CA ARG A 64 11.82 1.54 2.60
C ARG A 64 10.80 0.66 1.87
N GLY A 65 9.88 0.07 2.62
CA GLY A 65 8.79 -0.71 2.06
C GLY A 65 7.91 0.06 1.09
N GLU A 66 7.65 1.34 1.35
CA GLU A 66 6.90 2.23 0.45
C GLU A 66 7.59 2.41 -0.90
N ALA A 67 8.90 2.67 -0.91
CA ALA A 67 9.66 2.84 -2.13
C ALA A 67 9.66 1.57 -2.99
N LEU A 68 9.93 0.42 -2.36
CA LEU A 68 9.88 -0.88 -3.02
C LEU A 68 8.48 -1.20 -3.56
N TYR A 69 7.43 -0.87 -2.79
CA TYR A 69 6.05 -1.05 -3.20
C TYR A 69 5.70 -0.22 -4.44
N ALA A 70 6.12 1.04 -4.47
CA ALA A 70 5.87 1.95 -5.60
C ALA A 70 6.51 1.43 -6.89
N GLU A 71 7.73 0.89 -6.80
CA GLU A 71 8.48 0.38 -7.95
C GLU A 71 7.94 -0.96 -8.47
N ASN A 72 7.48 -1.84 -7.58
CA ASN A 72 7.26 -3.26 -7.93
C ASN A 72 5.79 -3.70 -7.83
N CYS A 73 5.03 -3.15 -6.88
CA CYS A 73 3.72 -3.68 -6.47
C CYS A 73 2.56 -2.81 -6.94
N ALA A 74 2.76 -1.49 -6.97
CA ALA A 74 1.73 -0.51 -7.26
C ALA A 74 1.09 -0.75 -8.62
N VAL A 75 1.85 -1.20 -9.64
CA VAL A 75 1.32 -1.51 -10.98
C VAL A 75 0.04 -2.37 -10.94
N CYS A 76 0.02 -3.38 -10.07
CA CYS A 76 -1.12 -4.28 -9.90
C CYS A 76 -2.06 -3.86 -8.76
N HIS A 77 -1.52 -3.40 -7.64
CA HIS A 77 -2.28 -3.16 -6.41
C HIS A 77 -2.75 -1.71 -6.22
N GLY A 78 -2.35 -0.79 -7.11
CA GLY A 78 -2.61 0.64 -7.02
C GLY A 78 -1.66 1.34 -6.04
N ASP A 79 -1.44 2.63 -6.24
CA ASP A 79 -0.42 3.39 -5.49
C ASP A 79 -0.69 3.47 -3.98
N GLN A 80 -1.95 3.27 -3.57
CA GLN A 80 -2.41 3.27 -2.19
C GLN A 80 -3.03 1.93 -1.78
N GLY A 81 -2.78 0.85 -2.53
CA GLY A 81 -3.35 -0.47 -2.24
C GLY A 81 -4.85 -0.60 -2.54
N GLN A 82 -5.44 0.33 -3.28
CA GLN A 82 -6.87 0.31 -3.62
C GLN A 82 -7.29 -0.86 -4.53
N GLY A 83 -6.32 -1.56 -5.13
CA GLY A 83 -6.53 -2.62 -6.10
C GLY A 83 -6.70 -2.08 -7.52
N ARG A 84 -6.16 -2.81 -8.50
CA ARG A 84 -6.40 -2.61 -9.95
C ARG A 84 -6.69 -3.97 -10.58
N MET A 85 -5.68 -4.54 -11.23
CA MET A 85 -5.69 -5.93 -11.69
C MET A 85 -5.29 -6.92 -10.57
N GLY A 86 -4.58 -6.43 -9.54
CA GLY A 86 -4.29 -7.16 -8.31
C GLY A 86 -5.29 -6.83 -7.21
N ALA A 87 -5.30 -7.67 -6.17
CA ALA A 87 -6.22 -7.53 -5.04
C ALA A 87 -6.08 -6.18 -4.30
N THR A 88 -7.18 -5.70 -3.73
CA THR A 88 -7.19 -4.57 -2.79
C THR A 88 -6.47 -4.94 -1.50
N LEU A 89 -5.54 -4.10 -1.05
CA LEU A 89 -4.71 -4.30 0.15
C LEU A 89 -5.12 -3.38 1.31
N THR A 90 -6.07 -2.47 1.09
CA THR A 90 -6.59 -1.56 2.13
C THR A 90 -7.65 -2.19 3.02
N THR A 91 -8.11 -3.40 2.71
CA THR A 91 -9.00 -4.15 3.60
C THR A 91 -8.22 -4.75 4.76
N VAL A 92 -8.90 -4.97 5.88
CA VAL A 92 -8.29 -5.67 7.04
C VAL A 92 -7.90 -7.08 6.61
N PHE A 93 -6.63 -7.44 6.77
CA PHE A 93 -6.18 -8.82 6.63
C PHE A 93 -6.84 -9.64 7.75
N ALA A 94 -7.74 -10.56 7.39
CA ALA A 94 -8.34 -11.51 8.33
C ALA A 94 -7.34 -12.62 8.72
N ALA A 95 -6.17 -12.20 9.25
CA ALA A 95 -5.09 -13.08 9.65
C ALA A 95 -4.71 -12.76 11.10
N ILE A 96 -4.46 -13.81 11.89
CA ILE A 96 -3.96 -13.70 13.27
C ILE A 96 -2.60 -12.97 13.28
N ASN A 97 -1.82 -13.11 12.20
CA ASN A 97 -0.59 -12.36 11.98
C ASN A 97 -0.57 -11.77 10.55
N PRO A 98 -1.12 -10.56 10.37
CA PRO A 98 -1.19 -9.88 9.08
C PRO A 98 0.17 -9.72 8.41
N GLN A 99 1.21 -9.40 9.19
CA GLN A 99 2.54 -9.17 8.64
C GLN A 99 3.14 -10.45 8.09
N ALA A 100 3.12 -11.53 8.87
CA ALA A 100 3.66 -12.81 8.44
C ALA A 100 2.93 -13.33 7.19
N TYR A 101 1.62 -13.11 7.11
CA TYR A 101 0.85 -13.44 5.92
C TYR A 101 1.29 -12.62 4.69
N ALA A 102 1.35 -11.30 4.81
CA ALA A 102 1.78 -10.43 3.72
C ALA A 102 3.21 -10.78 3.25
N ARG A 103 4.12 -10.99 4.21
CA ARG A 103 5.50 -11.40 3.93
C ARG A 103 5.57 -12.71 3.17
N ALA A 104 4.81 -13.74 3.59
CA ALA A 104 4.81 -15.04 2.92
C ALA A 104 4.26 -14.95 1.49
N ALA A 105 3.20 -14.15 1.28
CA ALA A 105 2.63 -13.91 -0.04
C ALA A 105 3.62 -13.20 -0.98
N VAL A 106 4.37 -12.22 -0.48
CA VAL A 106 5.43 -11.56 -1.28
C VAL A 106 6.61 -12.52 -1.52
N GLN A 107 7.02 -13.29 -0.50
CA GLN A 107 8.15 -14.21 -0.59
C GLN A 107 7.95 -15.28 -1.67
N GLN A 108 6.79 -15.94 -1.66
CA GLN A 108 6.49 -17.13 -2.48
C GLN A 108 5.56 -16.84 -3.66
N GLY A 109 4.98 -15.64 -3.72
CA GLY A 109 3.86 -15.35 -4.61
C GLY A 109 2.57 -16.00 -4.13
N VAL A 110 1.51 -15.87 -4.91
CA VAL A 110 0.21 -16.48 -4.61
C VAL A 110 -0.12 -17.50 -5.70
N PRO A 111 -0.02 -18.82 -5.40
CA PRO A 111 -0.28 -19.86 -6.38
C PRO A 111 -1.65 -19.73 -7.05
N GLY A 112 -1.70 -19.94 -8.36
CA GLY A 112 -2.92 -19.80 -9.15
C GLY A 112 -3.31 -18.35 -9.48
N THR A 113 -2.45 -17.38 -9.18
CA THR A 113 -2.66 -15.96 -9.54
C THR A 113 -1.50 -15.41 -10.39
N MET A 114 -1.61 -14.16 -10.83
CA MET A 114 -0.52 -13.46 -11.52
C MET A 114 0.56 -12.91 -10.57
N MET A 115 0.41 -13.03 -9.25
CA MET A 115 1.40 -12.52 -8.30
C MET A 115 2.58 -13.49 -8.20
N PRO A 116 3.78 -13.14 -8.73
CA PRO A 116 4.92 -14.02 -8.71
C PRO A 116 5.58 -14.06 -7.33
N ALA A 117 6.54 -14.96 -7.16
CA ALA A 117 7.46 -14.92 -6.03
C ALA A 117 8.46 -13.76 -6.20
N TRP A 118 8.73 -13.02 -5.11
CA TRP A 118 9.62 -11.86 -5.15
C TRP A 118 10.92 -12.06 -4.39
N SER A 119 11.03 -13.08 -3.55
CA SER A 119 12.25 -13.33 -2.80
C SER A 119 13.34 -14.00 -3.63
N GLN A 120 14.59 -13.74 -3.31
CA GLN A 120 15.75 -14.38 -3.94
C GLN A 120 15.75 -15.91 -3.82
N GLU A 121 15.22 -16.45 -2.72
CA GLU A 121 15.07 -17.90 -2.52
C GLU A 121 14.17 -18.54 -3.60
N PHE A 122 13.18 -17.80 -4.09
CA PHE A 122 12.22 -18.24 -5.10
C PHE A 122 12.45 -17.56 -6.47
N GLY A 123 13.67 -17.02 -6.70
CA GLY A 123 14.09 -16.47 -7.99
C GLY A 123 13.69 -15.01 -8.27
N GLY A 124 13.11 -14.32 -7.28
CA GLY A 124 12.80 -12.89 -7.36
C GLY A 124 13.97 -12.00 -6.89
N PRO A 125 13.84 -10.67 -6.98
CA PRO A 125 14.95 -9.76 -6.71
C PRO A 125 15.14 -9.37 -5.23
N LEU A 126 14.17 -9.65 -4.36
CA LEU A 126 14.11 -9.07 -3.02
C LEU A 126 14.86 -9.89 -1.97
N THR A 127 15.60 -9.21 -1.10
CA THR A 127 16.25 -9.79 0.09
C THR A 127 15.22 -10.08 1.19
N SER A 128 15.59 -10.86 2.20
CA SER A 128 14.71 -11.07 3.36
C SER A 128 14.34 -9.78 4.08
N ALA A 129 15.26 -8.81 4.14
CA ALA A 129 15.02 -7.50 4.73
C ALA A 129 14.01 -6.68 3.91
N ASP A 130 14.12 -6.71 2.58
CA ASP A 130 13.15 -6.05 1.69
C ASP A 130 11.74 -6.63 1.87
N LEU A 131 11.62 -7.95 2.10
CA LEU A 131 10.33 -8.58 2.39
C LEU A 131 9.74 -8.11 3.73
N ASP A 132 10.58 -7.95 4.74
CA ASP A 132 10.17 -7.40 6.03
C ASP A 132 9.67 -5.95 5.87
N ASP A 133 10.45 -5.10 5.20
CA ASP A 133 10.14 -3.70 4.90
C ASP A 133 8.81 -3.56 4.12
N ILE A 134 8.64 -4.30 3.01
CA ILE A 134 7.40 -4.28 2.22
C ILE A 134 6.21 -4.78 3.05
N SER A 135 6.38 -5.87 3.80
CA SER A 135 5.28 -6.41 4.60
C SER A 135 4.82 -5.44 5.69
N ALA A 136 5.76 -4.69 6.29
CA ALA A 136 5.47 -3.64 7.26
C ALA A 136 4.69 -2.48 6.61
N TYR A 137 5.06 -2.08 5.39
CA TYR A 137 4.32 -1.06 4.65
C TYR A 137 2.90 -1.51 4.28
N VAL A 138 2.77 -2.74 3.75
CA VAL A 138 1.49 -3.29 3.23
C VAL A 138 0.44 -3.40 4.33
N ILE A 139 0.79 -3.94 5.51
CA ILE A 139 -0.16 -3.99 6.63
C ILE A 139 -0.53 -2.60 7.16
N GLY A 140 0.33 -1.61 6.94
CA GLY A 140 0.04 -0.21 7.23
C GLY A 140 -0.96 0.43 6.27
N LEU A 141 -1.24 -0.15 5.09
CA LEU A 141 -2.23 0.36 4.13
C LEU A 141 -3.66 0.16 4.65
N SER A 142 -3.93 -0.95 5.33
CA SER A 142 -5.27 -1.27 5.86
C SER A 142 -5.75 -0.27 6.90
N GLY A 143 -4.84 0.37 7.65
CA GLY A 143 -5.19 1.40 8.64
C GLY A 143 -5.45 2.79 8.05
N ARG A 144 -4.88 3.10 6.87
CA ARG A 144 -4.96 4.42 6.23
C ARG A 144 -6.33 4.71 5.59
N SER A 145 -7.05 3.67 5.17
CA SER A 145 -8.39 3.82 4.56
C SER A 145 -9.52 4.07 5.56
N SER A 146 -9.30 3.75 6.84
CA SER A 146 -10.29 3.89 7.92
C SER A 146 -10.15 5.17 8.77
N GLY A 147 -9.17 6.03 8.47
CA GLY A 147 -8.84 7.15 9.37
C GLY A 147 -8.17 8.37 8.75
N GLN A 148 -8.07 8.50 7.43
CA GLN A 148 -7.57 9.74 6.82
C GLN A 148 -8.77 10.66 6.51
N PRO A 149 -8.98 11.79 7.23
CA PRO A 149 -9.62 12.93 6.60
C PRO A 149 -8.88 13.18 5.30
N THR A 150 -9.60 13.37 4.20
CA THR A 150 -9.00 13.73 2.91
C THR A 150 -8.07 14.92 3.12
N ALA A 151 -6.79 14.64 3.33
CA ALA A 151 -5.73 15.59 3.15
C ALA A 151 -5.83 15.88 1.65
N SER A 152 -6.53 16.97 1.38
CA SER A 152 -6.55 17.60 0.07
C SER A 152 -5.10 17.58 -0.39
N ALA A 153 -4.88 17.00 -1.57
CA ALA A 153 -3.61 17.17 -2.28
C ALA A 153 -3.15 18.62 -2.05
N PRO A 154 -1.85 18.87 -1.76
CA PRO A 154 -1.35 20.23 -1.80
C PRO A 154 -1.81 20.78 -3.14
N GLY A 155 -2.75 21.73 -3.07
CA GLY A 155 -3.37 22.27 -4.24
C GLY A 155 -2.22 22.70 -5.12
N ALA A 156 -2.18 22.16 -6.34
CA ALA A 156 -1.45 22.76 -7.42
C ALA A 156 -1.89 24.23 -7.40
N ASP A 157 -1.04 25.04 -6.81
CA ASP A 157 -1.15 26.46 -6.65
C ASP A 157 -1.01 27.02 -8.06
N ARG A 158 -2.11 27.00 -8.80
CA ARG A 158 -2.25 27.72 -10.08
C ARG A 158 -2.15 29.25 -9.88
N ARG A 159 -1.74 29.72 -8.70
CA ARG A 159 -1.35 31.10 -8.39
C ARG A 159 0.10 31.42 -8.81
N GLY A 160 0.91 30.42 -9.21
CA GLY A 160 2.26 30.64 -9.75
C GLY A 160 2.34 30.97 -11.25
N LEU A 161 1.26 30.81 -12.04
CA LEU A 161 1.31 30.95 -13.51
C LEU A 161 1.01 32.36 -14.06
N LEU A 162 0.94 33.38 -13.21
CA LEU A 162 0.76 34.79 -13.63
C LEU A 162 1.89 35.73 -13.15
N ALA A 163 2.92 35.21 -12.47
CA ALA A 163 4.09 36.02 -12.09
C ALA A 163 5.28 35.90 -13.06
N GLY A 164 5.25 34.94 -14.00
CA GLY A 164 6.27 34.79 -15.06
C GLY A 164 5.95 35.49 -16.38
N GLY A 165 4.70 35.93 -16.59
CA GLY A 165 4.24 36.52 -17.86
C GLY A 165 4.37 38.04 -17.95
N LEU A 166 4.51 38.75 -16.83
CA LEU A 166 4.58 40.22 -16.82
C LEU A 166 6.00 40.80 -16.92
N VAL A 167 7.03 39.98 -16.79
CA VAL A 167 8.43 40.43 -16.94
C VAL A 167 8.83 40.57 -18.42
N LEU A 168 8.15 39.90 -19.35
CA LEU A 168 8.46 40.00 -20.78
C LEU A 168 7.69 41.10 -21.55
N LEU A 169 6.65 41.72 -20.98
CA LEU A 169 5.85 42.76 -21.67
C LEU A 169 6.22 44.21 -21.29
N ALA A 170 7.10 44.42 -20.30
CA ALA A 170 7.56 45.76 -19.91
C ALA A 170 8.78 46.26 -20.72
N LEU A 171 9.39 45.44 -21.56
CA LEU A 171 10.58 45.81 -22.37
C LEU A 171 10.25 46.34 -23.78
N LEU A 172 8.98 46.41 -24.19
CA LEU A 172 8.58 46.84 -25.54
C LEU A 172 7.90 48.22 -25.62
N LEU A 173 7.75 48.95 -24.50
CA LEU A 173 7.15 50.30 -24.49
C LEU A 173 8.11 51.42 -24.04
N ALA A 174 9.36 51.12 -23.69
CA ALA A 174 10.39 52.12 -23.36
C ALA A 174 11.51 52.25 -24.42
N GLY A 175 11.30 51.68 -25.62
CA GLY A 175 12.31 51.60 -26.68
C GLY A 175 12.49 52.83 -27.60
N PRO A 176 11.46 53.62 -27.98
CA PRO A 176 11.68 54.60 -29.05
C PRO A 176 12.04 56.02 -28.58
N THR A 177 11.84 56.38 -27.32
CA THR A 177 11.98 57.80 -26.90
C THR A 177 13.42 58.19 -26.57
N LEU A 178 14.30 57.24 -26.22
CA LEU A 178 15.69 57.55 -25.86
C LEU A 178 16.61 57.75 -27.09
N LEU A 179 16.22 57.25 -28.26
CA LEU A 179 16.97 57.42 -29.51
C LEU A 179 16.78 58.82 -30.14
N ILE A 180 15.68 59.51 -29.84
CA ILE A 180 15.39 60.85 -30.39
C ILE A 180 16.19 61.96 -29.67
N VAL A 181 16.52 61.78 -28.39
CA VAL A 181 17.30 62.78 -27.62
C VAL A 181 18.80 62.71 -27.93
N ALA A 182 19.33 61.53 -28.28
CA ALA A 182 20.75 61.36 -28.61
C ALA A 182 21.12 61.96 -29.99
N ASP A 183 20.20 61.99 -30.96
CA ASP A 183 20.48 62.55 -32.30
C ASP A 183 20.51 64.09 -32.31
N ARG A 184 19.78 64.76 -31.40
CA ARG A 184 19.81 66.23 -31.30
C ARG A 184 21.09 66.78 -30.67
N ARG A 185 21.85 65.97 -29.92
CA ARG A 185 23.13 66.40 -29.34
C ARG A 185 24.30 66.34 -30.31
N LYS A 186 24.19 65.58 -31.41
CA LYS A 186 25.27 65.44 -32.41
C LYS A 186 25.21 66.47 -33.55
N ARG A 187 24.12 67.23 -33.70
CA ARG A 187 23.96 68.26 -34.76
C ARG A 187 24.13 69.70 -34.27
N GLY A 188 24.70 69.90 -33.07
CA GLY A 188 24.93 71.22 -32.46
C GLY A 188 26.39 71.51 -32.13
N ALA A 189 27.32 70.72 -32.65
CA ALA A 189 28.76 70.93 -32.51
C ALA A 189 29.39 70.72 -33.89
N ASP A 190 29.23 71.73 -34.75
CA ASP A 190 30.11 72.13 -35.85
C ASP A 190 29.68 73.54 -36.30
#